data_AF-A0A409W8Q1-F1
#
_entry.id   AF-A0A409W8Q1-F1
#
_cell.length_a   1.000
_cell.length_b   1.000
_cell.length_c   1.000
_cell.angle_alpha   90.00
_cell.angle_beta   90.00
_cell.angle_gamma   90.00
#
_symmetry.space_group_name_H-M   'P 1'
#
loop_
_entity.id
_entity.type
_entity.pdbx_description
1 polymer ?
#
loop_
_entity_poly.entity_id
_entity_poly.type
_entity_poly.pdbx_seq_one_letter_code
_entity_poly.pdbx_strand_id
1 'polypeptide(L)'
;MAQEFCSAIDLIGRLDVPCKKEPMEKSKWCPRHNEQRIKLYNSYKAHHASLNAFPEETICRSVGAIKKCSSYDTVKAWSNALRTKYNLLERCIEAREYFTARFFGNDMDFGHRTFWHHLKKQKDEVEKLLERVERKACELFLASQNAMWVLDVNQQTDNSSSNCCGDDDEVATVSAPPPLSADDPEEVEDPVDVALREKRRELQERMRTRLARYLCPCKSSYYMERVRVIWACVSRAICTDPALMLVAQNYVSVVSMLSDDTLDIGMVEKMWSAIKNLGVHDVRAAIDDVLHPVREKGDFVQVLGTRVHKEMTGSVLPFHGWGHMTALFPCALCVANVRRVCTTVDDVVAFVRHSLLTRKELPDGYTMYKGGKQRTGELSLCGFIPNDIVNFAPRSLVEKTNGDRWARDPPVWTETQTNNTICVGLSLTDPKTQSFVNACLRHPDFMVMCRKGPNGQIIQPKPLYMTRVRKATTEAGLKNAPWDPTEDSIYKDSILEDAGHWLTGNTYLQNCFQIVIVDGGEGEVEDFVKKLINVWLQVYGVNDLRGLLKVIGKPYIESGELEVDMESLATNAHANPPIIPNLEIDIQKSYMSLWERTPDDGQLADDELDEFEISL
;
A
#
# COMPACT_ATOMS: atom_id res chain seq x y z
N MET A 1 -62.11 4.12 0.32
CA MET A 1 -61.39 5.17 1.08
C MET A 1 -60.66 6.03 0.08
N ALA A 2 -60.92 7.34 0.07
CA ALA A 2 -60.17 8.26 -0.78
C ALA A 2 -58.72 8.29 -0.28
N GLN A 3 -57.76 8.27 -1.21
CA GLN A 3 -56.36 8.32 -0.87
C GLN A 3 -56.01 9.72 -0.33
N GLU A 4 -55.64 9.81 0.95
CA GLU A 4 -55.40 11.10 1.63
C GLU A 4 -54.09 11.78 1.20
N PHE A 5 -53.11 11.00 0.73
CA PHE A 5 -51.77 11.50 0.40
C PHE A 5 -51.22 10.95 -0.92
N CYS A 6 -50.37 11.72 -1.59
CA CYS A 6 -49.68 11.33 -2.81
C CYS A 6 -48.89 10.01 -2.66
N SER A 7 -49.07 9.07 -3.61
CA SER A 7 -48.39 7.76 -3.65
C SER A 7 -46.89 7.81 -3.95
N ALA A 8 -46.36 8.98 -4.33
CA ALA A 8 -44.96 9.10 -4.74
C ALA A 8 -44.02 9.10 -3.53
N ILE A 9 -42.84 8.53 -3.73
CA ILE A 9 -41.72 8.57 -2.80
C ILE A 9 -40.80 9.72 -3.24
N ASP A 10 -40.45 10.61 -2.33
CA ASP A 10 -39.38 11.58 -2.53
C ASP A 10 -38.07 11.01 -2.01
N LEU A 11 -37.01 11.15 -2.81
CA LEU A 11 -35.64 10.93 -2.35
C LEU A 11 -35.15 12.23 -1.70
N ILE A 12 -35.01 12.21 -0.37
CA ILE A 12 -34.31 13.27 0.38
C ILE A 12 -33.03 12.63 0.92
N GLY A 13 -31.90 12.90 0.25
CA GLY A 13 -30.66 12.13 0.47
C GLY A 13 -30.83 10.67 0.03
N ARG A 14 -30.49 9.71 0.91
CA ARG A 14 -30.71 8.25 0.71
C ARG A 14 -32.00 7.72 1.36
N LEU A 15 -32.86 8.58 1.89
CA LEU A 15 -34.09 8.16 2.57
C LEU A 15 -35.30 8.28 1.64
N ASP A 16 -36.05 7.18 1.56
CA ASP A 16 -37.35 7.12 0.92
C ASP A 16 -38.41 7.79 1.81
N VAL A 17 -38.82 9.01 1.45
CA VAL A 17 -39.80 9.77 2.23
C VAL A 17 -41.13 9.82 1.47
N PRO A 18 -42.23 9.26 2.00
CA PRO A 18 -43.53 9.36 1.38
C PRO A 18 -43.99 10.82 1.25
N CYS A 19 -44.55 11.18 0.10
CA CYS A 19 -45.05 12.53 -0.12
C CYS A 19 -46.30 12.80 0.73
N LYS A 20 -46.26 13.88 1.54
CA LYS A 20 -47.37 14.29 2.42
C LYS A 20 -48.36 15.28 1.76
N LYS A 21 -48.24 15.56 0.46
CA LYS A 21 -49.15 16.47 -0.25
C LYS A 21 -50.39 15.74 -0.75
N GLU A 22 -51.50 16.46 -0.82
CA GLU A 22 -52.76 15.93 -1.35
C GLU A 22 -52.65 15.61 -2.85
N PRO A 23 -53.25 14.50 -3.32
CA PRO A 23 -53.27 14.14 -4.73
C PRO A 23 -54.25 15.03 -5.52
N MET A 24 -54.03 15.16 -6.83
CA MET A 24 -55.01 15.83 -7.70
C MET A 24 -56.30 15.03 -7.82
N GLU A 25 -57.40 15.71 -8.16
CA GLU A 25 -58.68 15.06 -8.43
C GLU A 25 -58.52 13.95 -9.51
N LYS A 26 -58.92 12.72 -9.17
CA LYS A 26 -58.78 11.50 -10.00
C LYS A 26 -57.33 11.03 -10.28
N SER A 27 -56.35 11.52 -9.53
CA SER A 27 -54.94 11.10 -9.60
C SER A 27 -54.50 10.45 -8.29
N LYS A 28 -53.46 9.61 -8.34
CA LYS A 28 -52.75 9.12 -7.13
C LYS A 28 -51.60 10.05 -6.71
N TRP A 29 -51.32 11.08 -7.50
CA TRP A 29 -50.15 11.96 -7.36
C TRP A 29 -50.56 13.42 -7.22
N CYS A 30 -49.80 14.18 -6.43
CA CYS A 30 -49.91 15.64 -6.35
C CYS A 30 -49.45 16.30 -7.68
N PRO A 31 -49.76 17.58 -7.94
CA PRO A 31 -49.41 18.25 -9.20
C PRO A 31 -47.92 18.12 -9.58
N ARG A 32 -47.02 18.39 -8.62
CA ARG A 32 -45.56 18.27 -8.80
C ARG A 32 -45.15 16.86 -9.20
N HIS A 33 -45.62 15.84 -8.48
CA HIS A 33 -45.23 14.45 -8.76
C HIS A 33 -45.85 13.90 -10.03
N ASN A 34 -47.03 14.37 -10.42
CA ASN A 34 -47.60 14.00 -11.71
C ASN A 34 -46.77 14.57 -12.87
N GLU A 35 -46.29 15.81 -12.76
CA GLU A 35 -45.40 16.40 -13.75
C GLU A 35 -44.05 15.66 -13.80
N GLN A 36 -43.42 15.42 -12.65
CA GLN A 36 -42.18 14.63 -12.56
C GLN A 36 -42.36 13.23 -13.16
N ARG A 37 -43.49 12.57 -12.89
CA ARG A 37 -43.80 11.25 -13.46
C ARG A 37 -43.84 11.30 -14.98
N ILE A 38 -44.50 12.30 -15.56
CA ILE A 38 -44.59 12.45 -17.03
C ILE A 38 -43.20 12.69 -17.62
N LYS A 39 -42.41 13.59 -17.03
CA LYS A 39 -41.04 13.90 -17.47
C LYS A 39 -40.13 12.67 -17.42
N LEU A 40 -40.07 11.98 -16.27
CA LEU A 40 -39.27 10.78 -16.09
C LEU A 40 -39.73 9.63 -16.98
N TYR A 41 -41.04 9.49 -17.19
CA TYR A 41 -41.60 8.51 -18.11
C TYR A 41 -41.11 8.75 -19.54
N ASN A 42 -41.19 10.00 -20.00
CA ASN A 42 -40.70 10.37 -21.32
C ASN A 42 -39.19 10.16 -21.44
N SER A 43 -38.41 10.47 -20.39
CA SER A 43 -36.95 10.29 -20.40
C SER A 43 -36.56 8.82 -20.54
N TYR A 44 -37.05 7.93 -19.65
CA TYR A 44 -36.68 6.51 -19.77
C TYR A 44 -37.18 5.88 -21.08
N LYS A 45 -38.31 6.36 -21.63
CA LYS A 45 -38.78 5.94 -22.97
C LYS A 45 -37.88 6.44 -24.09
N ALA A 46 -37.31 7.64 -23.97
CA ALA A 46 -36.31 8.14 -24.90
C ALA A 46 -35.03 7.30 -24.84
N HIS A 47 -34.52 6.97 -23.65
CA HIS A 47 -33.37 6.06 -23.49
C HIS A 47 -33.62 4.69 -24.12
N HIS A 48 -34.82 4.14 -23.93
CA HIS A 48 -35.22 2.90 -24.58
C HIS A 48 -35.34 3.01 -26.10
N ALA A 49 -35.82 4.13 -26.63
CA ALA A 49 -35.86 4.39 -28.07
C ALA A 49 -34.45 4.47 -28.66
N SER A 50 -33.52 5.16 -27.98
CA SER A 50 -32.11 5.23 -28.36
C SER A 50 -31.44 3.87 -28.36
N LEU A 51 -31.71 3.02 -27.35
CA LEU A 51 -31.23 1.65 -27.30
C LEU A 51 -31.76 0.81 -28.48
N ASN A 52 -33.03 0.94 -28.84
CA ASN A 52 -33.62 0.22 -29.98
C ASN A 52 -33.11 0.71 -31.34
N ALA A 53 -32.72 1.99 -31.43
CA ALA A 53 -32.15 2.59 -32.63
C ALA A 53 -30.66 2.27 -32.81
N PHE A 54 -30.02 1.58 -31.85
CA PHE A 54 -28.61 1.25 -31.93
C PHE A 54 -28.31 0.32 -33.12
N PRO A 55 -27.32 0.65 -33.98
CA PRO A 55 -27.00 -0.12 -35.17
C PRO A 55 -26.25 -1.42 -34.82
N GLU A 56 -26.97 -2.53 -34.72
CA GLU A 56 -26.45 -3.84 -34.28
C GLU A 56 -25.35 -4.42 -35.18
N GLU A 57 -25.26 -3.97 -36.44
CA GLU A 57 -24.23 -4.34 -37.39
C GLU A 57 -22.84 -3.78 -37.03
N THR A 58 -22.78 -2.75 -36.17
CA THR A 58 -21.52 -2.13 -35.75
C THR A 58 -20.75 -2.96 -34.71
N ILE A 59 -21.39 -3.96 -34.08
CA ILE A 59 -20.78 -4.82 -33.07
C ILE A 59 -20.48 -6.22 -33.61
N CYS A 60 -19.36 -6.80 -33.19
CA CYS A 60 -19.03 -8.19 -33.48
C CYS A 60 -19.51 -9.12 -32.35
N ARG A 61 -20.54 -9.93 -32.63
CA ARG A 61 -21.06 -10.94 -31.66
C ARG A 61 -20.31 -12.27 -31.68
N SER A 62 -19.53 -12.52 -32.74
CA SER A 62 -18.82 -13.79 -32.91
C SER A 62 -17.49 -13.79 -32.14
N VAL A 63 -17.43 -14.56 -31.06
CA VAL A 63 -16.19 -14.79 -30.30
C VAL A 63 -15.06 -15.33 -31.18
N GLY A 64 -15.39 -16.19 -32.15
CA GLY A 64 -14.42 -16.73 -33.10
C GLY A 64 -13.84 -15.66 -34.03
N ALA A 65 -14.67 -14.71 -34.48
CA ALA A 65 -14.22 -13.60 -35.31
C ALA A 65 -13.37 -12.60 -34.53
N ILE A 66 -13.74 -12.30 -33.26
CA ILE A 66 -12.93 -11.46 -32.37
C ILE A 66 -11.54 -12.07 -32.20
N LYS A 67 -11.44 -13.35 -31.83
CA LYS A 67 -10.16 -14.03 -31.59
C LYS A 67 -9.24 -14.03 -32.82
N LYS A 68 -9.81 -14.20 -34.02
CA LYS A 68 -9.07 -14.27 -35.29
C LYS A 68 -8.77 -12.90 -35.90
N CYS A 69 -9.32 -11.81 -35.35
CA CYS A 69 -9.10 -10.47 -35.87
C CYS A 69 -7.63 -10.06 -35.66
N SER A 70 -6.99 -9.59 -36.71
CA SER A 70 -5.61 -9.09 -36.70
C SER A 70 -5.50 -7.56 -36.81
N SER A 71 -6.63 -6.87 -37.01
CA SER A 71 -6.70 -5.42 -37.21
C SER A 71 -7.05 -4.73 -35.91
N TYR A 72 -6.12 -3.96 -35.35
CA TYR A 72 -6.34 -3.19 -34.12
C TYR A 72 -7.49 -2.19 -34.28
N ASP A 73 -7.52 -1.44 -35.39
CA ASP A 73 -8.56 -0.44 -35.63
C ASP A 73 -9.96 -1.04 -35.70
N THR A 74 -10.08 -2.25 -36.28
CA THR A 74 -11.36 -2.97 -36.34
C THR A 74 -11.84 -3.39 -34.96
N VAL A 75 -10.93 -3.94 -34.12
CA VAL A 75 -11.29 -4.34 -32.75
C VAL A 75 -11.58 -3.11 -31.89
N LYS A 76 -10.83 -2.02 -32.05
CA LYS A 76 -11.10 -0.73 -31.39
C LYS A 76 -12.48 -0.18 -31.76
N ALA A 77 -12.85 -0.23 -33.05
CA ALA A 77 -14.17 0.18 -33.50
C ALA A 77 -15.30 -0.67 -32.87
N TRP A 78 -15.13 -2.00 -32.82
CA TRP A 78 -16.07 -2.86 -32.11
C TRP A 78 -16.17 -2.54 -30.62
N SER A 79 -15.05 -2.22 -29.97
CA SER A 79 -15.02 -1.85 -28.55
C SER A 79 -15.82 -0.56 -28.32
N ASN A 80 -15.61 0.46 -29.16
CA ASN A 80 -16.33 1.72 -29.05
C ASN A 80 -17.84 1.52 -29.24
N ALA A 81 -18.25 0.76 -30.25
CA ALA A 81 -19.66 0.44 -30.49
C ALA A 81 -20.29 -0.34 -29.32
N LEU A 82 -19.59 -1.34 -28.78
CA LEU A 82 -20.04 -2.10 -27.61
C LEU A 82 -20.17 -1.23 -26.36
N ARG A 83 -19.23 -0.30 -26.11
CA ARG A 83 -19.33 0.67 -25.01
C ARG A 83 -20.52 1.61 -25.16
N THR A 84 -20.75 2.15 -26.36
CA THR A 84 -21.96 2.94 -26.62
C THR A 84 -23.22 2.15 -26.29
N LYS A 85 -23.30 0.89 -26.70
CA LYS A 85 -24.44 0.02 -26.37
C LYS A 85 -24.56 -0.28 -24.88
N TYR A 86 -23.45 -0.56 -24.21
CA TYR A 86 -23.41 -0.80 -22.77
C TYR A 86 -23.95 0.41 -22.00
N ASN A 87 -23.50 1.63 -22.35
CA ASN A 87 -23.95 2.87 -21.71
C ASN A 87 -25.44 3.14 -21.95
N LEU A 88 -25.95 2.84 -23.16
CA LEU A 88 -27.38 2.92 -23.46
C LEU A 88 -28.20 1.93 -22.61
N LEU A 89 -27.70 0.71 -22.42
CA LEU A 89 -28.32 -0.30 -21.56
C LEU A 89 -28.34 0.15 -20.10
N GLU A 90 -27.22 0.64 -19.58
CA GLU A 90 -27.09 1.14 -18.21
C GLU A 90 -28.05 2.30 -17.94
N ARG A 91 -28.03 3.35 -18.77
CA ARG A 91 -28.97 4.47 -18.65
C ARG A 91 -30.43 4.02 -18.72
N CYS A 92 -30.75 3.09 -19.62
CA CYS A 92 -32.12 2.57 -19.74
C CYS A 92 -32.54 1.79 -18.49
N ILE A 93 -31.63 1.04 -17.86
CA ILE A 93 -31.89 0.29 -16.63
C ILE A 93 -32.06 1.26 -15.46
N GLU A 94 -31.11 2.18 -15.26
CA GLU A 94 -31.11 3.14 -14.16
C GLU A 94 -32.30 4.10 -14.21
N ALA A 95 -32.63 4.66 -15.39
CA ALA A 95 -33.80 5.55 -15.53
C ALA A 95 -35.11 4.83 -15.25
N ARG A 96 -35.19 3.54 -15.63
CA ARG A 96 -36.36 2.72 -15.31
C ARG A 96 -36.42 2.36 -13.83
N GLU A 97 -35.28 2.08 -13.21
CA GLU A 97 -35.15 1.80 -11.79
C GLU A 97 -35.59 2.98 -10.96
N TYR A 98 -35.03 4.15 -11.25
CA TYR A 98 -35.39 5.41 -10.64
C TYR A 98 -36.88 5.70 -10.77
N PHE A 99 -37.44 5.57 -11.98
CA PHE A 99 -38.86 5.77 -12.21
C PHE A 99 -39.74 4.78 -11.43
N THR A 100 -39.36 3.51 -11.41
CA THR A 100 -40.15 2.45 -10.75
C THR A 100 -40.14 2.62 -9.24
N ALA A 101 -38.96 2.80 -8.65
CA ALA A 101 -38.82 3.02 -7.21
C ALA A 101 -39.66 4.22 -6.75
N ARG A 102 -39.63 5.32 -7.50
CA ARG A 102 -40.28 6.59 -7.13
C ARG A 102 -41.82 6.55 -7.20
N PHE A 103 -42.41 5.81 -8.14
CA PHE A 103 -43.86 5.87 -8.40
C PHE A 103 -44.61 4.56 -8.19
N PHE A 104 -43.92 3.43 -8.11
CA PHE A 104 -44.50 2.09 -8.00
C PHE A 104 -43.90 1.27 -6.84
N GLY A 105 -42.81 1.74 -6.21
CA GLY A 105 -42.12 1.00 -5.15
C GLY A 105 -41.65 -0.38 -5.63
N ASN A 106 -41.76 -1.39 -4.76
CA ASN A 106 -41.42 -2.78 -5.09
C ASN A 106 -42.52 -3.54 -5.87
N ASP A 107 -43.67 -2.91 -6.13
CA ASP A 107 -44.82 -3.56 -6.77
C ASP A 107 -44.73 -3.47 -8.30
N MET A 108 -43.73 -4.15 -8.87
CA MET A 108 -43.63 -4.35 -10.32
C MET A 108 -44.56 -5.47 -10.78
N ASP A 109 -45.29 -5.27 -11.88
CA ASP A 109 -46.00 -6.37 -12.52
C ASP A 109 -45.01 -7.38 -13.15
N PHE A 110 -45.53 -8.56 -13.50
CA PHE A 110 -44.72 -9.63 -14.12
C PHE A 110 -44.02 -9.16 -15.41
N GLY A 111 -44.71 -8.38 -16.25
CA GLY A 111 -44.16 -7.90 -17.52
C GLY A 111 -42.98 -6.93 -17.33
N HIS A 112 -43.07 -6.04 -16.34
CA HIS A 112 -41.98 -5.13 -15.97
C HIS A 112 -40.78 -5.90 -15.44
N ARG A 113 -40.99 -6.90 -14.57
CA ARG A 113 -39.92 -7.78 -14.08
C ARG A 113 -39.24 -8.55 -15.22
N THR A 114 -40.02 -9.20 -16.09
CA THR A 114 -39.46 -9.97 -17.22
C THR A 114 -38.65 -9.09 -18.15
N PHE A 115 -39.15 -7.91 -18.48
CA PHE A 115 -38.43 -6.97 -19.34
C PHE A 115 -37.16 -6.44 -18.67
N TRP A 116 -37.20 -6.18 -17.36
CA TRP A 116 -36.02 -5.79 -16.62
C TRP A 116 -34.94 -6.88 -16.64
N HIS A 117 -35.31 -8.12 -16.34
CA HIS A 117 -34.40 -9.26 -16.44
C HIS A 117 -33.81 -9.39 -17.84
N HIS A 118 -34.61 -9.10 -18.88
CA HIS A 118 -34.12 -9.08 -20.25
C HIS A 118 -33.05 -8.00 -20.48
N LEU A 119 -33.26 -6.75 -20.02
CA LEU A 119 -32.25 -5.69 -20.12
C LEU A 119 -30.96 -6.04 -19.35
N LYS A 120 -31.09 -6.52 -18.11
CA LYS A 120 -29.94 -6.96 -17.30
C LYS A 120 -29.17 -8.07 -18.02
N LYS A 121 -29.87 -9.08 -18.54
CA LYS A 121 -29.24 -10.15 -19.34
C LYS A 121 -28.53 -9.61 -20.58
N GLN A 122 -29.13 -8.65 -21.30
CA GLN A 122 -28.46 -8.02 -22.44
C GLN A 122 -27.20 -7.25 -22.02
N LYS A 123 -27.25 -6.52 -20.90
CA LYS A 123 -26.08 -5.83 -20.31
C LYS A 123 -24.95 -6.83 -20.04
N ASP A 124 -25.25 -7.94 -19.36
CA ASP A 124 -24.27 -8.99 -19.05
C ASP A 124 -23.66 -9.63 -20.31
N GLU A 125 -24.46 -9.80 -21.37
CA GLU A 125 -23.99 -10.34 -22.66
C GLU A 125 -23.06 -9.35 -23.38
N VAL A 126 -23.40 -8.05 -23.38
CA VAL A 126 -22.58 -6.98 -23.96
C VAL A 126 -21.28 -6.84 -23.18
N GLU A 127 -21.33 -6.85 -21.85
CA GLU A 127 -20.15 -6.77 -20.98
C GLU A 127 -19.15 -7.91 -21.27
N LYS A 128 -19.63 -9.16 -21.32
CA LYS A 128 -18.79 -10.32 -21.68
C LYS A 128 -18.22 -10.26 -23.09
N LEU A 129 -18.88 -9.58 -24.02
CA LEU A 129 -18.33 -9.36 -25.35
C LEU A 129 -17.29 -8.24 -25.32
N LEU A 130 -17.57 -7.16 -24.60
CA LEU A 130 -16.69 -6.02 -24.44
C LEU A 130 -15.34 -6.44 -23.84
N GLU A 131 -15.33 -7.21 -22.75
CA GLU A 131 -14.10 -7.75 -22.16
C GLU A 131 -13.22 -8.51 -23.17
N ARG A 132 -13.84 -9.30 -24.05
CA ARG A 132 -13.11 -10.09 -25.05
C ARG A 132 -12.54 -9.22 -26.16
N VAL A 133 -13.30 -8.21 -26.59
CA VAL A 133 -12.87 -7.25 -27.60
C VAL A 133 -11.75 -6.37 -27.06
N GLU A 134 -11.88 -5.86 -25.83
CA GLU A 134 -10.87 -5.05 -25.16
C GLU A 134 -9.59 -5.84 -24.90
N ARG A 135 -9.69 -7.09 -24.42
CA ARG A 135 -8.53 -7.98 -24.29
C ARG A 135 -7.84 -8.19 -25.64
N LYS A 136 -8.60 -8.41 -26.72
CA LYS A 136 -8.02 -8.59 -28.04
C LYS A 136 -7.36 -7.33 -28.57
N ALA A 137 -7.96 -6.16 -28.32
CA ALA A 137 -7.37 -4.88 -28.71
C ALA A 137 -6.04 -4.66 -27.96
N CYS A 138 -6.02 -4.95 -26.66
CA CYS A 138 -4.83 -4.89 -25.82
C CYS A 138 -3.74 -5.85 -26.33
N GLU A 139 -4.07 -7.11 -26.64
CA GLU A 139 -3.13 -8.07 -27.25
C GLU A 139 -2.51 -7.53 -28.55
N LEU A 140 -3.34 -7.00 -29.46
CA LEU A 140 -2.86 -6.46 -30.75
C LEU A 140 -1.97 -5.24 -30.55
N PHE A 141 -2.35 -4.35 -29.62
CA PHE A 141 -1.58 -3.17 -29.26
C PHE A 141 -0.22 -3.54 -28.64
N LEU A 142 -0.21 -4.42 -27.65
CA LEU A 142 1.00 -4.87 -26.98
C LEU A 142 1.91 -5.64 -27.94
N ALA A 143 1.36 -6.49 -28.82
CA ALA A 143 2.13 -7.16 -29.86
C ALA A 143 2.82 -6.16 -30.79
N SER A 144 2.17 -5.04 -31.13
CA SER A 144 2.79 -3.98 -31.97
C SER A 144 3.97 -3.29 -31.30
N GLN A 145 4.05 -3.29 -29.96
CA GLN A 145 5.15 -2.73 -29.17
C GLN A 145 6.11 -3.79 -28.61
N ASN A 146 6.00 -5.05 -29.04
CA ASN A 146 6.76 -6.18 -28.47
C ASN A 146 6.61 -6.31 -26.93
N ALA A 147 5.43 -5.96 -26.41
CA ALA A 147 5.16 -5.82 -24.98
C ALA A 147 4.13 -6.82 -24.44
N MET A 148 3.99 -7.99 -25.06
CA MET A 148 3.02 -9.02 -24.65
C MET A 148 3.19 -9.50 -23.19
N TRP A 149 4.40 -9.34 -22.64
CA TRP A 149 4.73 -9.66 -21.25
C TRP A 149 3.83 -8.95 -20.23
N VAL A 150 3.23 -7.81 -20.57
CA VAL A 150 2.31 -7.07 -19.70
C VAL A 150 1.12 -7.96 -19.28
N LEU A 151 0.63 -8.82 -20.18
CA LEU A 151 -0.49 -9.72 -19.91
C LEU A 151 -0.08 -10.94 -19.07
N ASP A 152 1.20 -11.30 -19.05
CA ASP A 152 1.73 -12.44 -18.30
C ASP A 152 1.86 -12.11 -16.80
N VAL A 153 2.15 -10.85 -16.46
CA VAL A 153 2.28 -10.38 -15.07
C VAL A 153 0.99 -10.55 -14.29
N ASN A 154 -0.16 -10.23 -14.90
CA ASN A 154 -1.48 -10.36 -14.27
C ASN A 154 -1.83 -11.81 -13.86
N GLN A 155 -1.31 -12.82 -14.55
CA GLN A 155 -1.58 -14.23 -14.20
C GLN A 155 -0.77 -14.71 -12.99
N GLN A 156 0.32 -14.01 -12.63
CA GLN A 156 1.17 -14.38 -11.49
C GLN A 156 0.71 -13.69 -10.19
N THR A 157 0.15 -12.49 -10.29
CA THR A 157 -0.33 -11.70 -9.14
C THR A 157 -1.55 -12.34 -8.46
N ASP A 158 -2.42 -13.04 -9.21
CA ASP A 158 -3.61 -13.74 -8.70
C ASP A 158 -3.28 -14.86 -7.69
N ASN A 159 -2.04 -15.35 -7.63
CA ASN A 159 -1.60 -16.37 -6.67
C ASN A 159 -0.97 -15.80 -5.39
N SER A 160 -0.87 -14.47 -5.24
CA SER A 160 -0.15 -13.85 -4.10
C SER A 160 -0.87 -12.65 -3.46
N SER A 161 -2.13 -12.38 -3.84
CA SER A 161 -2.93 -11.32 -3.23
C SER A 161 -3.38 -11.69 -1.82
N SER A 162 -2.49 -11.51 -0.85
CA SER A 162 -2.89 -11.28 0.54
C SER A 162 -3.48 -9.87 0.61
N ASN A 163 -4.80 -9.77 0.42
CA ASN A 163 -5.59 -8.56 0.68
C ASN A 163 -5.19 -7.97 2.03
N CYS A 164 -4.82 -6.69 2.02
CA CYS A 164 -4.40 -5.94 3.21
C CYS A 164 -5.48 -4.97 3.70
N CYS A 165 -6.68 -5.02 3.13
CA CYS A 165 -7.80 -4.15 3.47
C CYS A 165 -8.97 -5.07 3.83
N GLY A 166 -9.44 -4.98 5.07
CA GLY A 166 -10.70 -5.60 5.48
C GLY A 166 -11.82 -4.92 4.72
N ASP A 167 -12.66 -5.72 4.08
CA ASP A 167 -13.93 -5.26 3.54
C ASP A 167 -14.87 -5.01 4.72
N ASP A 168 -15.20 -3.75 4.98
CA ASP A 168 -16.43 -3.37 5.65
C ASP A 168 -17.15 -2.35 4.75
N ASP A 169 -18.28 -2.76 4.19
CA ASP A 169 -19.24 -1.87 3.53
C ASP A 169 -19.93 -1.03 4.62
N GLU A 170 -19.44 0.18 4.89
CA GLU A 170 -20.19 1.19 5.63
C GLU A 170 -20.54 2.42 4.78
N VAL A 171 -21.75 2.91 5.04
CA VAL A 171 -22.52 3.84 4.21
C VAL A 171 -22.06 5.26 4.47
N ALA A 172 -21.42 5.88 3.48
CA ALA A 172 -21.05 7.29 3.51
C ALA A 172 -22.25 8.23 3.80
N THR A 173 -22.15 9.01 4.88
CA THR A 173 -23.05 10.12 5.21
C THR A 173 -22.74 11.35 4.34
N VAL A 174 -23.65 11.68 3.43
CA VAL A 174 -23.61 12.91 2.63
C VAL A 174 -24.27 14.04 3.40
N SER A 175 -23.58 15.18 3.54
CA SER A 175 -24.15 16.42 4.10
C SER A 175 -25.27 16.95 3.21
N ALA A 176 -26.43 17.24 3.81
CA ALA A 176 -27.62 17.69 3.11
C ALA A 176 -27.46 19.12 2.55
N PRO A 177 -27.90 19.40 1.30
CA PRO A 177 -27.99 20.76 0.80
C PRO A 177 -29.14 21.54 1.48
N PRO A 178 -29.03 22.88 1.58
CA PRO A 178 -30.06 23.71 2.19
C PRO A 178 -31.36 23.72 1.36
N PRO A 179 -32.52 23.99 2.00
CA PRO A 179 -33.81 23.88 1.34
C PRO A 179 -33.99 24.97 0.28
N LEU A 180 -34.18 24.56 -0.98
CA LEU A 180 -34.54 25.44 -2.08
C LEU A 180 -35.96 25.97 -1.88
N SER A 181 -36.09 27.29 -1.85
CA SER A 181 -37.35 28.01 -1.97
C SER A 181 -37.99 27.75 -3.33
N ALA A 182 -39.31 27.58 -3.33
CA ALA A 182 -40.12 27.50 -4.53
C ALA A 182 -40.13 28.85 -5.26
N ASP A 183 -39.69 28.87 -6.52
CA ASP A 183 -40.36 29.53 -7.66
C ASP A 183 -39.39 29.66 -8.84
N ASP A 184 -39.43 28.69 -9.77
CA ASP A 184 -39.51 28.83 -11.25
C ASP A 184 -39.27 27.44 -11.89
N PRO A 185 -39.97 27.06 -12.98
CA PRO A 185 -39.81 25.75 -13.60
C PRO A 185 -38.58 25.74 -14.50
N GLU A 186 -37.40 25.60 -13.88
CA GLU A 186 -36.18 25.23 -14.61
C GLU A 186 -36.40 23.89 -15.34
N GLU A 187 -35.80 23.78 -16.52
CA GLU A 187 -35.77 22.57 -17.33
C GLU A 187 -35.19 21.43 -16.47
N VAL A 188 -36.07 20.57 -15.95
CA VAL A 188 -35.68 19.47 -15.05
C VAL A 188 -34.82 18.50 -15.83
N GLU A 189 -33.51 18.67 -15.70
CA GLU A 189 -32.48 17.76 -16.20
C GLU A 189 -32.77 16.33 -15.71
N ASP A 190 -32.43 15.31 -16.52
CA ASP A 190 -32.66 13.91 -16.14
C ASP A 190 -31.89 13.60 -14.84
N PRO A 191 -32.57 13.26 -13.73
CA PRO A 191 -31.91 13.03 -12.45
C PRO A 191 -30.90 11.88 -12.50
N VAL A 192 -31.02 10.95 -13.45
CA VAL A 192 -30.01 9.90 -13.68
C VAL A 192 -28.74 10.51 -14.26
N ASP A 193 -28.86 11.35 -15.29
CA ASP A 193 -27.70 12.02 -15.88
C ASP A 193 -27.03 12.96 -14.88
N VAL A 194 -27.82 13.63 -14.02
CA VAL A 194 -27.29 14.40 -12.88
C VAL A 194 -26.53 13.50 -11.91
N ALA A 195 -27.14 12.41 -11.43
CA ALA A 195 -26.51 11.50 -10.47
C ALA A 195 -25.22 10.88 -11.01
N LEU A 196 -25.20 10.46 -12.27
CA LEU A 196 -24.00 9.92 -12.92
C LEU A 196 -22.89 10.97 -13.07
N ARG A 197 -23.25 12.22 -13.38
CA ARG A 197 -22.30 13.34 -13.45
C ARG A 197 -21.73 13.68 -12.09
N GLU A 198 -22.57 13.73 -11.06
CA GLU A 198 -22.14 14.01 -9.68
C GLU A 198 -21.22 12.91 -9.16
N LYS A 199 -21.58 11.63 -9.37
CA LYS A 199 -20.73 10.48 -9.00
C LYS A 199 -19.38 10.51 -9.71
N ARG A 200 -19.38 10.86 -11.01
CA ARG A 200 -18.14 11.03 -11.79
C ARG A 200 -17.25 12.12 -11.19
N ARG A 201 -17.84 13.29 -10.93
CA ARG A 201 -17.13 14.42 -10.34
C ARG A 201 -16.55 14.03 -8.98
N GLU A 202 -17.34 13.39 -8.13
CA GLU A 202 -16.90 12.90 -6.82
C GLU A 202 -15.70 11.95 -6.94
N LEU A 203 -15.76 10.92 -7.78
CA LEU A 203 -14.65 9.98 -7.97
C LEU A 203 -13.40 10.66 -8.54
N GLN A 204 -13.56 11.61 -9.45
CA GLN A 204 -12.45 12.40 -9.96
C GLN A 204 -11.80 13.25 -8.86
N GLU A 205 -12.58 13.91 -8.02
CA GLU A 205 -12.06 14.68 -6.89
C GLU A 205 -11.37 13.79 -5.85
N ARG A 206 -11.89 12.58 -5.58
CA ARG A 206 -11.21 11.57 -4.74
C ARG A 206 -9.85 11.17 -5.33
N MET A 207 -9.79 10.86 -6.62
CA MET A 207 -8.51 10.55 -7.31
C MET A 207 -7.53 11.73 -7.22
N ARG A 208 -7.99 12.95 -7.52
CA ARG A 208 -7.15 14.15 -7.49
C ARG A 208 -6.58 14.41 -6.09
N THR A 209 -7.43 14.28 -5.07
CA THR A 209 -7.04 14.44 -3.66
C THR A 209 -6.04 13.38 -3.24
N ARG A 210 -6.31 12.10 -3.54
CA ARG A 210 -5.41 10.98 -3.23
C ARG A 210 -4.01 11.18 -3.80
N LEU A 211 -3.92 11.54 -5.08
CA LEU A 211 -2.62 11.74 -5.74
C LEU A 211 -1.90 12.98 -5.21
N ALA A 212 -2.64 14.04 -4.84
CA ALA A 212 -2.07 15.24 -4.22
C ALA A 212 -1.46 14.94 -2.83
N ARG A 213 -2.05 14.02 -2.04
CA ARG A 213 -1.49 13.59 -0.74
C ARG A 213 -0.08 13.00 -0.85
N TYR A 214 0.32 12.50 -2.01
CA TYR A 214 1.64 11.90 -2.21
C TYR A 214 2.74 12.92 -2.53
N LEU A 215 2.40 14.20 -2.74
CA LEU A 215 3.37 15.21 -3.09
C LEU A 215 4.27 15.58 -1.91
N CYS A 216 5.54 15.85 -2.24
CA CYS A 216 6.44 16.56 -1.33
C CYS A 216 6.24 18.09 -1.48
N PRO A 217 6.77 18.91 -0.55
CA PRO A 217 6.68 20.35 -0.64
C PRO A 217 7.28 20.89 -1.94
N CYS A 218 6.68 21.92 -2.53
CA CYS A 218 7.16 22.54 -3.77
C CYS A 218 8.59 23.10 -3.70
N LYS A 219 9.11 23.31 -2.48
CA LYS A 219 10.51 23.74 -2.23
C LYS A 219 11.52 22.59 -2.31
N SER A 220 11.06 21.34 -2.32
CA SER A 220 11.90 20.15 -2.52
C SER A 220 12.41 20.10 -3.95
N SER A 221 13.70 19.85 -4.13
CA SER A 221 14.30 19.56 -5.44
C SER A 221 13.73 18.29 -6.09
N TYR A 222 13.17 17.38 -5.28
CA TYR A 222 12.52 16.16 -5.72
C TYR A 222 11.04 16.35 -6.12
N TYR A 223 10.50 17.58 -6.13
CA TYR A 223 9.08 17.82 -6.45
C TYR A 223 8.67 17.30 -7.83
N MET A 224 9.41 17.66 -8.89
CA MET A 224 9.07 17.21 -10.24
C MET A 224 9.33 15.71 -10.44
N GLU A 225 10.32 15.17 -9.74
CA GLU A 225 10.59 13.73 -9.73
C GLU A 225 9.44 12.96 -9.07
N ARG A 226 8.95 13.45 -7.93
CA ARG A 226 7.77 12.94 -7.24
C ARG A 226 6.54 12.92 -8.15
N VAL A 227 6.28 14.02 -8.85
CA VAL A 227 5.17 14.12 -9.82
C VAL A 227 5.31 13.03 -10.90
N ARG A 228 6.51 12.83 -11.44
CA ARG A 228 6.77 11.75 -12.42
C ARG A 228 6.56 10.36 -11.83
N VAL A 229 6.98 10.11 -10.59
CA VAL A 229 6.74 8.84 -9.87
C VAL A 229 5.24 8.56 -9.73
N ILE A 230 4.47 9.57 -9.35
CA ILE A 230 3.01 9.46 -9.24
C ILE A 230 2.40 9.09 -10.60
N TRP A 231 2.81 9.76 -11.68
CA TRP A 231 2.35 9.44 -13.03
C TRP A 231 2.78 8.06 -13.52
N ALA A 232 3.98 7.60 -13.14
CA ALA A 232 4.44 6.24 -13.42
C ALA A 232 3.61 5.19 -12.68
N CYS A 233 3.23 5.46 -11.43
CA CYS A 233 2.31 4.58 -10.68
C CYS A 233 0.95 4.48 -11.37
N VAL A 234 0.35 5.62 -11.77
CA VAL A 234 -0.93 5.62 -12.50
C VAL A 234 -0.80 4.91 -13.85
N SER A 235 0.29 5.14 -14.58
CA SER A 235 0.55 4.47 -15.87
C SER A 235 0.67 2.96 -15.71
N ARG A 236 1.31 2.47 -14.64
CA ARG A 236 1.37 1.03 -14.32
C ARG A 236 0.01 0.45 -13.96
N ALA A 237 -0.76 1.14 -13.14
CA ALA A 237 -2.12 0.72 -12.78
C ALA A 237 -3.06 0.63 -14.00
N ILE A 238 -2.92 1.56 -14.95
CA ILE A 238 -3.66 1.55 -16.21
C ILE A 238 -3.16 0.46 -17.16
N CYS A 239 -1.86 0.17 -17.12
CA CYS A 239 -1.22 -0.79 -18.01
C CYS A 239 -1.71 -2.23 -17.79
N THR A 240 -2.12 -2.56 -16.56
CA THR A 240 -2.56 -3.91 -16.18
C THR A 240 -4.02 -4.20 -16.53
N ASP A 241 -4.87 -3.18 -16.73
CA ASP A 241 -6.28 -3.38 -17.12
C ASP A 241 -6.47 -3.17 -18.64
N PRO A 242 -6.95 -4.18 -19.41
CA PRO A 242 -7.13 -4.06 -20.86
C PRO A 242 -8.08 -2.94 -21.30
N ALA A 243 -9.12 -2.66 -20.51
CA ALA A 243 -10.11 -1.63 -20.83
C ALA A 243 -9.50 -0.22 -20.65
N LEU A 244 -8.79 0.00 -19.54
CA LEU A 244 -8.07 1.24 -19.26
C LEU A 244 -6.93 1.45 -20.24
N MET A 245 -6.14 0.41 -20.55
CA MET A 245 -5.07 0.47 -21.54
C MET A 245 -5.59 0.94 -22.90
N LEU A 246 -6.75 0.43 -23.34
CA LEU A 246 -7.36 0.83 -24.61
C LEU A 246 -7.85 2.29 -24.58
N VAL A 247 -8.48 2.71 -23.49
CA VAL A 247 -8.89 4.12 -23.27
C VAL A 247 -7.69 5.04 -23.32
N ALA A 248 -6.61 4.68 -22.63
CA ALA A 248 -5.39 5.46 -22.49
C ALA A 248 -4.76 5.83 -23.83
N GLN A 249 -5.01 5.04 -24.90
CA GLN A 249 -4.52 5.35 -26.25
C GLN A 249 -5.13 6.60 -26.88
N ASN A 250 -6.20 7.14 -26.30
CA ASN A 250 -6.81 8.39 -26.75
C ASN A 250 -6.20 9.63 -26.05
N TYR A 251 -5.24 9.43 -25.13
CA TYR A 251 -4.66 10.49 -24.30
C TYR A 251 -3.15 10.53 -24.42
N VAL A 252 -2.58 11.71 -24.26
CA VAL A 252 -1.13 11.93 -24.36
C VAL A 252 -0.46 11.81 -23.00
N SER A 253 -1.17 12.17 -21.92
CA SER A 253 -0.63 12.20 -20.56
C SER A 253 -1.67 11.73 -19.53
N VAL A 254 -1.17 11.31 -18.36
CA VAL A 254 -2.02 10.95 -17.21
C VAL A 254 -2.96 12.08 -16.83
N VAL A 255 -2.46 13.32 -16.79
CA VAL A 255 -3.26 14.51 -16.48
C VAL A 255 -4.40 14.68 -17.48
N SER A 256 -4.14 14.52 -18.79
CA SER A 256 -5.20 14.67 -19.80
C SER A 256 -6.31 13.62 -19.67
N MET A 257 -5.99 12.42 -19.20
CA MET A 257 -6.98 11.37 -18.96
C MET A 257 -7.76 11.58 -17.65
N LEU A 258 -7.08 11.98 -16.57
CA LEU A 258 -7.70 12.25 -15.27
C LEU A 258 -8.56 13.51 -15.24
N SER A 259 -8.33 14.42 -16.19
CA SER A 259 -9.10 15.66 -16.36
C SER A 259 -10.25 15.55 -17.36
N ASP A 260 -10.45 14.39 -18.01
CA ASP A 260 -11.54 14.20 -18.97
C ASP A 260 -12.89 14.03 -18.25
N ASP A 261 -13.72 15.06 -18.30
CA ASP A 261 -15.07 15.10 -17.74
C ASP A 261 -16.08 14.31 -18.56
N THR A 262 -15.74 13.91 -19.79
CA THR A 262 -16.58 13.10 -20.68
C THR A 262 -16.40 11.60 -20.49
N LEU A 263 -15.32 11.18 -19.80
CA LEU A 263 -15.00 9.78 -19.59
C LEU A 263 -16.14 9.02 -18.91
N ASP A 264 -16.43 7.83 -19.42
CA ASP A 264 -17.48 6.97 -18.90
C ASP A 264 -17.32 6.65 -17.40
N ILE A 265 -18.43 6.59 -16.66
CA ILE A 265 -18.41 6.37 -15.21
C ILE A 265 -17.75 5.03 -14.83
N GLY A 266 -18.01 3.97 -15.60
CA GLY A 266 -17.40 2.66 -15.35
C GLY A 266 -15.89 2.68 -15.56
N MET A 267 -15.39 3.50 -16.50
CA MET A 267 -13.94 3.70 -16.68
C MET A 267 -13.33 4.51 -15.54
N VAL A 268 -14.04 5.53 -15.04
CA VAL A 268 -13.63 6.32 -13.87
C VAL A 268 -13.57 5.45 -12.61
N GLU A 269 -14.54 4.57 -12.40
CA GLU A 269 -14.55 3.60 -11.29
C GLU A 269 -13.40 2.59 -11.38
N LYS A 270 -13.15 2.03 -12.57
CA LYS A 270 -12.00 1.13 -12.80
C LYS A 270 -10.68 1.84 -12.54
N MET A 271 -10.54 3.09 -13.00
CA MET A 271 -9.33 3.89 -12.78
C MET A 271 -9.14 4.20 -11.30
N TRP A 272 -10.21 4.57 -10.58
CA TRP A 272 -10.17 4.75 -9.14
C TRP A 272 -9.73 3.48 -8.42
N SER A 273 -10.33 2.34 -8.74
CA SER A 273 -9.95 1.04 -8.16
C SER A 273 -8.48 0.70 -8.42
N ALA A 274 -7.99 0.91 -9.64
CA ALA A 274 -6.61 0.64 -10.02
C ALA A 274 -5.61 1.54 -9.26
N ILE A 275 -5.95 2.83 -9.05
CA ILE A 275 -5.11 3.77 -8.28
C ILE A 275 -5.20 3.48 -6.77
N LYS A 276 -6.39 3.16 -6.25
CA LYS A 276 -6.60 2.84 -4.83
C LYS A 276 -5.81 1.60 -4.42
N ASN A 277 -5.77 0.58 -5.29
CA ASN A 277 -5.18 -0.73 -5.03
C ASN A 277 -3.73 -0.88 -5.51
N LEU A 278 -2.97 0.21 -5.63
CA LEU A 278 -1.56 0.17 -6.03
C LEU A 278 -0.72 -0.72 -5.09
N GLY A 279 -0.10 -1.75 -5.66
CA GLY A 279 0.78 -2.66 -4.94
C GLY A 279 2.14 -2.06 -4.64
N VAL A 280 2.78 -2.50 -3.56
CA VAL A 280 4.13 -2.04 -3.18
C VAL A 280 5.19 -2.36 -4.24
N HIS A 281 5.03 -3.49 -4.94
CA HIS A 281 5.89 -3.89 -6.05
C HIS A 281 5.71 -2.97 -7.28
N ASP A 282 4.47 -2.56 -7.58
CA ASP A 282 4.18 -1.64 -8.69
C ASP A 282 4.76 -0.25 -8.44
N VAL A 283 4.66 0.25 -7.20
CA VAL A 283 5.26 1.53 -6.81
C VAL A 283 6.79 1.44 -6.85
N ARG A 284 7.40 0.35 -6.36
CA ARG A 284 8.86 0.17 -6.46
C ARG A 284 9.32 0.19 -7.91
N ALA A 285 8.58 -0.48 -8.79
CA ALA A 285 8.89 -0.54 -10.21
C ALA A 285 8.62 0.82 -10.90
N ALA A 286 7.58 1.56 -10.52
CA ALA A 286 7.32 2.93 -11.01
C ALA A 286 8.44 3.90 -10.63
N ILE A 287 8.98 3.79 -9.41
CA ILE A 287 10.13 4.58 -8.97
C ILE A 287 11.36 4.23 -9.82
N ASP A 288 11.58 2.93 -10.07
CA ASP A 288 12.68 2.47 -10.92
C ASP A 288 12.52 2.91 -12.40
N ASP A 289 11.28 2.98 -12.91
CA ASP A 289 10.97 3.52 -14.24
C ASP A 289 11.36 5.00 -14.35
N VAL A 290 11.17 5.80 -13.29
CA VAL A 290 11.44 7.25 -13.29
C VAL A 290 12.90 7.59 -13.02
N LEU A 291 13.54 6.89 -12.08
CA LEU A 291 14.92 7.16 -11.68
C LEU A 291 15.93 6.54 -12.65
N HIS A 292 15.52 5.54 -13.43
CA HIS A 292 16.35 4.93 -14.46
C HIS A 292 15.65 4.92 -15.84
N PRO A 293 15.26 6.09 -16.39
CA PRO A 293 14.35 6.20 -17.53
C PRO A 293 15.05 6.01 -18.89
N VAL A 294 16.38 6.12 -18.93
CA VAL A 294 17.19 5.94 -20.15
C VAL A 294 17.91 4.60 -20.06
N ARG A 295 17.17 3.53 -20.29
CA ARG A 295 17.76 2.21 -20.50
C ARG A 295 18.10 2.08 -21.98
N GLU A 296 19.38 1.92 -22.31
CA GLU A 296 19.82 1.65 -23.68
C GLU A 296 19.29 0.29 -24.20
N LYS A 297 18.91 -0.61 -23.27
CA LYS A 297 18.46 -1.97 -23.54
C LYS A 297 17.29 -2.31 -22.59
N GLY A 298 16.34 -3.11 -23.07
CA GLY A 298 15.23 -3.65 -22.26
C GLY A 298 13.87 -3.37 -22.89
N ASP A 299 12.92 -4.29 -22.64
CA ASP A 299 11.56 -4.19 -23.15
C ASP A 299 10.76 -3.18 -22.31
N PHE A 300 10.06 -2.27 -22.99
CA PHE A 300 9.15 -1.31 -22.37
C PHE A 300 7.91 -1.09 -23.23
N VAL A 301 6.86 -0.56 -22.62
CA VAL A 301 5.65 -0.07 -23.31
C VAL A 301 5.44 1.39 -22.94
N GLN A 302 5.03 2.21 -23.91
CA GLN A 302 4.66 3.60 -23.64
C GLN A 302 3.17 3.69 -23.28
N VAL A 303 2.89 4.23 -22.09
CA VAL A 303 1.53 4.42 -21.57
C VAL A 303 1.43 5.85 -21.05
N LEU A 304 0.53 6.65 -21.62
CA LEU A 304 0.25 8.04 -21.17
C LEU A 304 1.51 8.90 -21.04
N GLY A 305 2.44 8.79 -21.99
CA GLY A 305 3.69 9.53 -22.01
C GLY A 305 4.81 8.94 -21.12
N THR A 306 4.52 7.88 -20.35
CA THR A 306 5.48 7.22 -19.45
C THR A 306 5.96 5.90 -20.04
N ARG A 307 7.23 5.56 -19.83
CA ARG A 307 7.77 4.23 -20.18
C ARG A 307 7.58 3.29 -18.98
N VAL A 308 6.84 2.21 -19.20
CA VAL A 308 6.67 1.12 -18.22
C VAL A 308 7.58 -0.01 -18.63
N HIS A 309 8.60 -0.31 -17.82
CA HIS A 309 9.57 -1.36 -18.12
C HIS A 309 9.12 -2.73 -17.62
N LYS A 310 9.50 -3.78 -18.37
CA LYS A 310 9.21 -5.18 -18.03
C LYS A 310 9.85 -5.61 -16.72
N GLU A 311 11.13 -5.33 -16.58
CA GLU A 311 11.96 -5.76 -15.46
C GLU A 311 12.48 -4.53 -14.74
N MET A 312 12.72 -4.65 -13.44
CA MET A 312 13.48 -3.62 -12.72
C MET A 312 14.94 -3.65 -13.15
N THR A 313 15.65 -2.53 -13.05
CA THR A 313 17.09 -2.45 -13.36
C THR A 313 17.95 -3.38 -12.50
N GLY A 314 17.47 -3.73 -11.30
CA GLY A 314 18.25 -4.42 -10.28
C GLY A 314 19.33 -3.52 -9.65
N SER A 315 19.39 -2.24 -9.99
CA SER A 315 20.28 -1.29 -9.33
C SER A 315 19.78 -0.98 -7.93
N VAL A 316 20.73 -0.60 -7.06
CA VAL A 316 20.40 -0.09 -5.72
C VAL A 316 19.62 1.20 -5.88
N LEU A 317 18.50 1.31 -5.16
CA LEU A 317 17.71 2.53 -5.16
C LEU A 317 18.54 3.66 -4.52
N PRO A 318 18.62 4.85 -5.14
CA PRO A 318 19.18 6.00 -4.45
C PRO A 318 18.37 6.31 -3.18
N PHE A 319 18.99 6.98 -2.22
CA PHE A 319 18.45 7.10 -0.88
C PHE A 319 17.14 7.92 -0.85
N HIS A 320 17.04 9.00 -1.65
CA HIS A 320 15.79 9.76 -1.82
C HIS A 320 14.65 8.94 -2.44
N GLY A 321 14.97 7.87 -3.20
CA GLY A 321 13.98 6.94 -3.73
C GLY A 321 13.20 6.20 -2.64
N TRP A 322 13.77 6.00 -1.44
CA TRP A 322 13.02 5.52 -0.27
C TRP A 322 12.06 6.57 0.29
N GLY A 323 12.39 7.84 0.11
CA GLY A 323 11.45 8.95 0.25
C GLY A 323 10.28 8.76 -0.70
N HIS A 324 10.54 8.29 -1.93
CA HIS A 324 9.45 7.97 -2.84
C HIS A 324 8.50 6.89 -2.32
N MET A 325 9.05 5.75 -1.91
CA MET A 325 8.29 4.63 -1.32
C MET A 325 7.47 5.05 -0.09
N THR A 326 8.09 5.75 0.86
CA THR A 326 7.47 6.10 2.16
C THR A 326 6.40 7.19 2.06
N ALA A 327 6.30 7.89 0.93
CA ALA A 327 5.24 8.88 0.70
C ALA A 327 3.96 8.24 0.13
N LEU A 328 4.09 7.23 -0.75
CA LEU A 328 2.93 6.48 -1.26
C LEU A 328 2.40 5.45 -0.24
N PHE A 329 3.26 5.03 0.70
CA PHE A 329 2.91 4.14 1.79
C PHE A 329 3.22 4.79 3.15
N PRO A 330 2.47 5.83 3.55
CA PRO A 330 2.73 6.56 4.79
C PRO A 330 2.32 5.76 6.03
N CYS A 331 1.34 4.85 5.89
CA CYS A 331 0.75 4.11 7.00
C CYS A 331 1.69 3.05 7.58
N ALA A 332 1.58 2.78 8.88
CA ALA A 332 2.48 1.87 9.56
C ALA A 332 2.45 0.42 8.97
N LEU A 333 1.25 -0.10 8.69
CA LEU A 333 1.10 -1.42 8.05
C LEU A 333 1.68 -1.44 6.62
N CYS A 334 1.58 -0.33 5.90
CA CYS A 334 2.06 -0.16 4.54
C CYS A 334 3.61 -0.17 4.51
N VAL A 335 4.25 0.45 5.50
CA VAL A 335 5.71 0.44 5.69
C VAL A 335 6.22 -1.00 5.90
N ALA A 336 5.45 -1.90 6.54
CA ALA A 336 5.81 -3.32 6.61
C ALA A 336 5.83 -4.00 5.23
N ASN A 337 4.93 -3.61 4.33
CA ASN A 337 4.93 -4.11 2.95
C ASN A 337 6.12 -3.61 2.14
N VAL A 338 6.72 -2.45 2.48
CA VAL A 338 7.94 -1.96 1.80
C VAL A 338 9.11 -2.93 1.95
N ARG A 339 9.20 -3.72 3.04
CA ARG A 339 10.21 -4.80 3.13
C ARG A 339 10.07 -5.86 2.03
N ARG A 340 8.87 -6.10 1.51
CA ARG A 340 8.64 -7.10 0.45
C ARG A 340 9.38 -6.75 -0.84
N VAL A 341 9.70 -5.47 -1.05
CA VAL A 341 10.45 -5.01 -2.22
C VAL A 341 11.95 -4.87 -1.96
N CYS A 342 12.41 -5.06 -0.72
CA CYS A 342 13.83 -5.10 -0.41
C CYS A 342 14.42 -6.43 -0.91
N THR A 343 15.48 -6.34 -1.71
CA THR A 343 16.16 -7.50 -2.28
C THR A 343 17.48 -7.80 -1.59
N THR A 344 18.01 -6.81 -0.86
CA THR A 344 19.28 -6.90 -0.14
C THR A 344 19.14 -6.34 1.29
N VAL A 345 20.08 -6.68 2.16
CA VAL A 345 20.16 -6.07 3.50
C VAL A 345 20.41 -4.57 3.40
N ASP A 346 21.16 -4.14 2.39
CA ASP A 346 21.43 -2.73 2.13
C ASP A 346 20.15 -1.96 1.80
N ASP A 347 19.21 -2.55 1.06
CA ASP A 347 17.88 -1.96 0.83
C ASP A 347 17.13 -1.75 2.15
N VAL A 348 17.12 -2.76 3.03
CA VAL A 348 16.47 -2.68 4.35
C VAL A 348 17.11 -1.59 5.21
N VAL A 349 18.44 -1.54 5.23
CA VAL A 349 19.20 -0.54 6.00
C VAL A 349 18.96 0.86 5.46
N ALA A 350 19.00 1.07 4.14
CA ALA A 350 18.74 2.36 3.50
C ALA A 350 17.32 2.84 3.80
N PHE A 351 16.33 1.96 3.68
CA PHE A 351 14.95 2.26 4.03
C PHE A 351 14.78 2.67 5.49
N VAL A 352 15.31 1.89 6.43
CA VAL A 352 15.20 2.18 7.87
C VAL A 352 15.94 3.47 8.23
N ARG A 353 17.14 3.69 7.67
CA ARG A 353 17.89 4.93 7.85
C ARG A 353 17.11 6.13 7.32
N HIS A 354 16.48 6.01 6.15
CA HIS A 354 15.66 7.08 5.58
C HIS A 354 14.54 7.45 6.55
N SER A 355 13.73 6.48 7.00
CA SER A 355 12.62 6.74 7.93
C SER A 355 13.07 7.40 9.23
N LEU A 356 14.19 6.93 9.83
CA LEU A 356 14.74 7.50 11.07
C LEU A 356 15.30 8.92 10.86
N LEU A 357 16.00 9.17 9.76
CA LEU A 357 16.59 10.47 9.45
C LEU A 357 15.52 11.52 9.11
N THR A 358 14.43 11.12 8.44
CA THR A 358 13.28 11.98 8.15
C THR A 358 12.27 12.05 9.30
N ARG A 359 12.56 11.40 10.44
CA ARG A 359 11.68 11.32 11.63
C ARG A 359 10.26 10.81 11.33
N LYS A 360 10.11 9.93 10.35
CA LYS A 360 8.85 9.21 10.19
C LYS A 360 8.78 8.12 11.25
N GLU A 361 7.64 8.03 11.92
CA GLU A 361 7.40 6.93 12.85
C GLU A 361 7.43 5.62 12.08
N LEU A 362 8.29 4.72 12.56
CA LEU A 362 8.33 3.36 12.06
C LEU A 362 7.28 2.55 12.84
N PRO A 363 6.57 1.63 12.18
CA PRO A 363 5.58 0.76 12.81
C PRO A 363 6.17 -0.03 13.98
N ASP A 364 5.33 -0.51 14.88
CA ASP A 364 5.74 -1.39 15.99
C ASP A 364 6.56 -2.61 15.53
N GLY A 365 6.26 -3.21 14.37
CA GLY A 365 7.09 -4.31 13.83
C GLY A 365 8.54 -3.92 13.49
N TYR A 366 8.80 -2.63 13.30
CA TYR A 366 10.12 -2.05 13.05
C TYR A 366 10.77 -1.52 14.32
N THR A 367 9.97 -1.09 15.28
CA THR A 367 10.43 -0.54 16.56
C THR A 367 10.32 -1.55 17.70
N MET A 368 9.92 -2.79 17.46
CA MET A 368 9.88 -3.86 18.46
C MET A 368 10.59 -5.13 17.99
N TYR A 369 11.24 -5.81 18.94
CA TYR A 369 11.69 -7.19 18.81
C TYR A 369 10.49 -8.12 18.97
N LYS A 370 10.59 -9.33 18.41
CA LYS A 370 9.65 -10.40 18.72
C LYS A 370 9.65 -10.60 20.26
N GLY A 371 8.46 -10.62 20.86
CA GLY A 371 8.29 -10.57 22.33
C GLY A 371 8.02 -9.17 22.93
N GLY A 372 7.80 -8.14 22.12
CA GLY A 372 7.21 -6.86 22.55
C GLY A 372 8.18 -5.85 23.17
N LYS A 373 9.50 -6.09 23.08
CA LYS A 373 10.53 -5.16 23.57
C LYS A 373 10.87 -4.11 22.52
N GLN A 374 11.01 -2.84 22.89
CA GLN A 374 11.31 -1.76 21.95
C GLN A 374 12.76 -1.85 21.42
N ARG A 375 12.93 -1.84 20.10
CA ARG A 375 14.19 -1.60 19.39
C ARG A 375 14.68 -0.18 19.64
N THR A 376 15.99 -0.05 19.71
CA THR A 376 16.63 1.25 19.90
C THR A 376 16.94 1.88 18.54
N GLY A 377 16.73 3.20 18.44
CA GLY A 377 17.01 3.96 17.23
C GLY A 377 18.49 3.88 16.83
N GLU A 378 19.38 3.77 17.82
CA GLU A 378 20.83 3.65 17.66
C GLU A 378 21.22 2.40 16.87
N LEU A 379 20.69 1.23 17.25
CA LEU A 379 20.99 -0.03 16.57
C LEU A 379 20.42 -0.03 15.14
N SER A 380 19.15 0.39 15.00
CA SER A 380 18.47 0.45 13.71
C SER A 380 19.17 1.37 12.72
N LEU A 381 19.64 2.54 13.17
CA LEU A 381 20.37 3.49 12.34
C LEU A 381 21.74 2.95 11.87
N CYS A 382 22.38 2.12 12.69
CA CYS A 382 23.62 1.42 12.34
C CYS A 382 23.39 0.21 11.40
N GLY A 383 22.14 -0.09 11.04
CA GLY A 383 21.78 -1.26 10.24
C GLY A 383 21.73 -2.58 11.04
N PHE A 384 21.70 -2.49 12.37
CA PHE A 384 21.57 -3.64 13.27
C PHE A 384 20.09 -3.87 13.58
N ILE A 385 19.41 -4.70 12.77
CA ILE A 385 17.96 -4.92 12.84
C ILE A 385 17.68 -6.42 13.04
N PRO A 386 17.85 -6.97 14.26
CA PRO A 386 17.60 -8.38 14.51
C PRO A 386 16.11 -8.71 14.46
N ASN A 387 15.77 -9.93 14.06
CA ASN A 387 14.39 -10.40 14.07
C ASN A 387 13.86 -10.57 15.50
N ASP A 388 14.72 -11.07 16.40
CA ASP A 388 14.37 -11.42 17.78
C ASP A 388 15.57 -11.24 18.71
N ILE A 389 15.29 -11.05 20.00
CA ILE A 389 16.26 -11.20 21.09
C ILE A 389 15.75 -12.34 21.96
N VAL A 390 16.44 -13.47 21.91
CA VAL A 390 16.08 -14.62 22.72
C VAL A 390 16.40 -14.30 24.18
N ASN A 391 15.35 -14.12 24.96
CA ASN A 391 15.40 -13.87 26.40
C ASN A 391 14.75 -15.04 27.15
N PHE A 392 15.58 -15.86 27.77
CA PHE A 392 15.11 -16.91 28.67
C PHE A 392 15.15 -16.35 30.10
N ALA A 393 13.98 -15.94 30.61
CA ALA A 393 13.87 -15.52 32.00
C ALA A 393 13.70 -16.75 32.92
N PRO A 394 14.29 -16.75 34.13
CA PRO A 394 15.36 -15.88 34.64
C PRO A 394 16.77 -16.29 34.15
N ARG A 395 17.70 -15.32 34.08
CA ARG A 395 19.10 -15.52 33.64
C ARG A 395 19.89 -16.50 34.51
N SER A 396 19.57 -16.58 35.80
CA SER A 396 20.07 -17.62 36.70
C SER A 396 18.90 -18.19 37.49
N LEU A 397 18.82 -19.52 37.52
CA LEU A 397 17.83 -20.28 38.28
C LEU A 397 18.59 -21.23 39.21
N VAL A 398 18.33 -21.13 40.51
CA VAL A 398 18.88 -22.03 41.52
C VAL A 398 17.77 -22.91 42.07
N GLU A 399 17.95 -24.22 41.93
CA GLU A 399 17.01 -25.23 42.39
C GLU A 399 17.67 -26.20 43.37
N LYS A 400 16.88 -26.70 44.32
CA LYS A 400 17.32 -27.72 45.28
C LYS A 400 16.61 -29.03 45.00
N THR A 401 17.38 -30.07 44.68
CA THR A 401 16.89 -31.43 44.58
C THR A 401 17.28 -32.19 45.84
N ASN A 402 16.29 -32.72 46.57
CA ASN A 402 16.56 -33.61 47.68
C ASN A 402 16.81 -35.02 47.12
N GLY A 403 17.90 -35.66 47.57
CA GLY A 403 18.19 -37.05 47.23
C GLY A 403 17.10 -38.02 47.71
N ASP A 404 17.10 -39.23 47.16
CA ASP A 404 16.17 -40.27 47.58
C ASP A 404 16.37 -40.57 49.08
N ARG A 405 15.28 -40.54 49.86
CA ARG A 405 15.33 -40.74 51.32
C ARG A 405 15.93 -42.10 51.68
N TRP A 406 15.84 -43.06 50.78
CA TRP A 406 16.36 -44.42 50.97
C TRP A 406 17.85 -44.55 50.64
N ALA A 407 18.40 -43.68 49.79
CA ALA A 407 19.80 -43.73 49.34
C ALA A 407 20.78 -42.92 50.22
N ARG A 408 20.29 -42.08 51.14
CA ARG A 408 21.11 -41.11 51.93
C ARG A 408 21.91 -40.14 51.07
N ASP A 409 21.45 -39.84 49.86
CA ASP A 409 22.12 -38.87 49.01
C ASP A 409 22.00 -37.45 49.59
N PRO A 410 23.10 -36.68 49.63
CA PRO A 410 23.05 -35.30 50.10
C PRO A 410 22.19 -34.45 49.16
N PRO A 411 21.55 -33.37 49.66
CA PRO A 411 20.83 -32.45 48.80
C PRO A 411 21.78 -31.84 47.76
N VAL A 412 21.34 -31.79 46.51
CA VAL A 412 22.07 -31.18 45.41
C VAL A 412 21.40 -29.86 45.08
N TRP A 413 22.19 -28.80 45.10
CA TRP A 413 21.83 -27.49 44.58
C TRP A 413 22.34 -27.42 43.14
N THR A 414 21.46 -27.03 42.23
CA THR A 414 21.77 -26.89 40.80
C THR A 414 21.52 -25.44 40.42
N GLU A 415 22.51 -24.79 39.83
CA GLU A 415 22.36 -23.48 39.21
C GLU A 415 22.42 -23.63 37.70
N THR A 416 21.37 -23.15 37.04
CA THR A 416 21.28 -23.05 35.59
C THR A 416 21.41 -21.59 35.19
N GLN A 417 22.48 -21.25 34.49
CA GLN A 417 22.68 -19.94 33.87
C GLN A 417 22.21 -20.00 32.42
N THR A 418 21.33 -19.09 32.01
CA THR A 418 20.87 -18.95 30.63
C THR A 418 21.29 -17.60 30.07
N ASN A 419 21.83 -17.56 28.85
CA ASN A 419 22.35 -16.33 28.25
C ASN A 419 21.41 -15.75 27.21
N ASN A 420 21.36 -14.42 27.17
CA ASN A 420 20.64 -13.67 26.15
C ASN A 420 21.37 -13.79 24.80
N THR A 421 20.60 -14.01 23.73
CA THR A 421 21.15 -14.25 22.40
C THR A 421 20.49 -13.36 21.35
N ILE A 422 21.31 -12.80 20.46
CA ILE A 422 20.86 -12.08 19.27
C ILE A 422 21.44 -12.74 18.02
N CYS A 423 20.57 -13.00 17.06
CA CYS A 423 20.93 -13.36 15.69
C CYS A 423 20.59 -12.18 14.78
N VAL A 424 21.54 -11.73 13.97
CA VAL A 424 21.33 -10.59 13.07
C VAL A 424 22.15 -10.72 11.79
N GLY A 425 21.55 -10.31 10.69
CA GLY A 425 22.21 -10.12 9.41
C GLY A 425 22.71 -8.69 9.33
N LEU A 426 23.94 -8.49 8.87
CA LEU A 426 24.47 -7.15 8.63
C LEU A 426 24.85 -6.99 7.17
N SER A 427 25.01 -5.75 6.73
CA SER A 427 25.45 -5.44 5.38
C SER A 427 26.82 -6.09 5.09
N LEU A 428 26.95 -6.73 3.93
CA LEU A 428 28.24 -7.23 3.43
C LEU A 428 29.11 -6.12 2.83
N THR A 429 28.50 -4.98 2.48
CA THR A 429 29.13 -3.88 1.75
C THR A 429 29.53 -2.71 2.68
N ASP A 430 28.86 -2.54 3.83
CA ASP A 430 29.18 -1.50 4.81
C ASP A 430 30.50 -1.81 5.56
N PRO A 431 31.55 -0.98 5.42
CA PRO A 431 32.82 -1.19 6.11
C PRO A 431 32.71 -1.12 7.65
N LYS A 432 31.68 -0.45 8.18
CA LYS A 432 31.42 -0.39 9.62
C LYS A 432 30.95 -1.74 10.17
N THR A 433 30.30 -2.59 9.35
CA THR A 433 29.91 -3.95 9.74
C THR A 433 31.12 -4.75 10.23
N GLN A 434 32.20 -4.77 9.44
CA GLN A 434 33.40 -5.53 9.80
C GLN A 434 34.05 -4.98 11.07
N SER A 435 34.06 -3.66 11.23
CA SER A 435 34.61 -2.99 12.42
C SER A 435 33.84 -3.37 13.68
N PHE A 436 32.51 -3.40 13.59
CA PHE A 436 31.62 -3.85 14.66
C PHE A 436 31.84 -5.31 15.02
N VAL A 437 31.82 -6.22 14.05
CA VAL A 437 32.07 -7.66 14.28
C VAL A 437 33.42 -7.88 14.98
N ASN A 438 34.47 -7.19 14.53
CA ASN A 438 35.80 -7.26 15.13
C ASN A 438 35.85 -6.69 16.56
N ALA A 439 35.01 -5.69 16.87
CA ALA A 439 34.89 -5.16 18.22
C ALA A 439 34.13 -6.13 19.13
N CYS A 440 33.05 -6.74 18.63
CA CYS A 440 32.32 -7.78 19.37
C CYS A 440 33.19 -9.01 19.67
N LEU A 441 33.99 -9.49 18.71
CA LEU A 441 34.92 -10.61 18.91
C LEU A 441 35.97 -10.34 20.00
N ARG A 442 36.29 -9.06 20.25
CA ARG A 442 37.24 -8.62 21.28
C ARG A 442 36.58 -8.23 22.60
N HIS A 443 35.24 -8.13 22.63
CA HIS A 443 34.52 -7.69 23.81
C HIS A 443 34.59 -8.79 24.89
N PRO A 444 34.91 -8.46 26.16
CA PRO A 444 35.11 -9.47 27.21
C PRO A 444 33.85 -10.30 27.48
N ASP A 445 32.68 -9.65 27.43
CA ASP A 445 31.40 -10.27 27.76
C ASP A 445 30.75 -11.01 26.59
N PHE A 446 31.23 -10.88 25.36
CA PHE A 446 30.54 -11.45 24.21
C PHE A 446 31.14 -12.78 23.77
N MET A 447 30.26 -13.74 23.50
CA MET A 447 30.56 -14.95 22.73
C MET A 447 29.94 -14.77 21.36
N VAL A 448 30.78 -14.85 20.32
CA VAL A 448 30.39 -14.45 18.96
C VAL A 448 30.68 -15.59 17.99
N MET A 449 29.67 -15.91 17.18
CA MET A 449 29.79 -16.78 16.01
C MET A 449 29.37 -15.97 14.80
N CYS A 450 30.15 -16.00 13.72
CA CYS A 450 29.79 -15.24 12.52
C CYS A 450 30.31 -15.87 11.23
N ARG A 451 29.68 -15.55 10.11
CA ARG A 451 30.14 -15.88 8.74
C ARG A 451 29.66 -14.84 7.73
N LYS A 452 30.36 -14.74 6.60
CA LYS A 452 29.98 -13.86 5.48
C LYS A 452 29.17 -14.64 4.44
N GLY A 453 27.85 -14.45 4.43
CA GLY A 453 26.92 -15.17 3.57
C GLY A 453 26.71 -16.63 4.01
N PRO A 454 25.77 -17.35 3.36
CA PRO A 454 25.37 -18.69 3.77
C PRO A 454 26.50 -19.72 3.64
N ASN A 455 27.41 -19.51 2.69
CA ASN A 455 28.54 -20.40 2.41
C ASN A 455 29.87 -19.89 2.97
N GLY A 456 29.84 -18.84 3.79
CA GLY A 456 31.04 -18.25 4.38
C GLY A 456 31.69 -19.14 5.42
N GLN A 457 33.01 -18.99 5.61
CA GLN A 457 33.72 -19.65 6.70
C GLN A 457 33.20 -19.17 8.06
N ILE A 458 32.90 -20.11 8.95
CA ILE A 458 32.45 -19.83 10.30
C ILE A 458 33.66 -19.45 11.17
N ILE A 459 33.52 -18.34 11.88
CA ILE A 459 34.48 -17.87 12.88
C ILE A 459 33.81 -17.93 14.24
N GLN A 460 34.39 -18.72 15.14
CA GLN A 460 33.92 -18.90 16.52
C GLN A 460 35.12 -19.04 17.47
N PRO A 461 35.58 -17.96 18.12
CA PRO A 461 36.73 -18.02 19.02
C PRO A 461 36.46 -18.73 20.35
N LYS A 462 35.21 -18.74 20.81
CA LYS A 462 34.75 -19.34 22.07
C LYS A 462 33.47 -20.14 21.83
N PRO A 463 33.20 -21.22 22.59
CA PRO A 463 31.91 -21.91 22.52
C PRO A 463 30.76 -20.95 22.85
N LEU A 464 29.64 -21.05 22.12
CA LEU A 464 28.45 -20.21 22.34
C LEU A 464 27.48 -20.94 23.28
N TYR A 465 27.63 -20.70 24.58
CA TYR A 465 26.80 -21.34 25.60
C TYR A 465 25.41 -20.68 25.66
N MET A 466 24.37 -21.43 25.32
CA MET A 466 22.99 -21.04 25.55
C MET A 466 22.64 -21.16 27.03
N THR A 467 22.86 -22.35 27.60
CA THR A 467 22.68 -22.64 29.03
C THR A 467 23.92 -23.32 29.59
N ARG A 468 24.22 -23.03 30.85
CA ARG A 468 25.28 -23.71 31.62
C ARG A 468 24.76 -24.17 32.95
N VAL A 469 25.25 -25.31 33.42
CA VAL A 469 24.79 -25.91 34.68
C VAL A 469 25.96 -26.14 35.61
N ARG A 470 25.81 -25.79 36.89
CA ARG A 470 26.76 -26.19 37.95
C ARG A 470 26.02 -26.73 39.15
N LYS A 471 26.66 -27.65 39.86
CA LYS A 471 26.06 -28.38 40.99
C LYS A 471 26.94 -28.30 42.23
N ALA A 472 26.33 -28.18 43.39
CA ALA A 472 27.01 -28.19 44.68
C ALA A 472 26.14 -28.85 45.76
N THR A 473 26.75 -29.30 46.85
CA THR A 473 26.03 -29.89 48.00
C THR A 473 25.41 -28.84 48.92
N THR A 474 25.76 -27.56 48.74
CA THR A 474 25.21 -26.41 49.46
C THR A 474 25.01 -25.25 48.49
N GLU A 475 24.04 -24.39 48.77
CA GLU A 475 23.77 -23.19 47.96
C GLU A 475 25.00 -22.27 47.91
N ALA A 476 25.66 -22.02 49.06
CA ALA A 476 26.89 -21.24 49.12
C ALA A 476 28.05 -21.87 48.33
N GLY A 477 28.05 -23.20 48.20
CA GLY A 477 29.04 -23.95 47.43
C GLY A 477 28.95 -23.70 45.92
N LEU A 478 27.78 -23.30 45.40
CA LEU A 478 27.58 -23.03 43.96
C LEU A 478 28.56 -21.97 43.44
N LYS A 479 28.81 -20.92 44.22
CA LYS A 479 29.69 -19.81 43.82
C LYS A 479 31.08 -20.27 43.38
N ASN A 480 31.60 -21.32 43.99
CA ASN A 480 32.93 -21.87 43.73
C ASN A 480 32.89 -23.18 42.92
N ALA A 481 31.69 -23.72 42.63
CA ALA A 481 31.56 -24.93 41.85
C ALA A 481 31.88 -24.66 40.36
N PRO A 482 32.63 -25.56 39.69
CA PRO A 482 32.87 -25.45 38.27
C PRO A 482 31.56 -25.72 37.49
N TRP A 483 31.45 -25.11 36.32
CA TRP A 483 30.41 -25.43 35.34
C TRP A 483 30.65 -26.82 34.75
N ASP A 484 29.56 -27.58 34.56
CA ASP A 484 29.58 -28.94 34.03
C ASP A 484 29.45 -28.94 32.50
N PRO A 485 30.55 -29.20 31.76
CA PRO A 485 30.52 -29.15 30.29
C PRO A 485 29.65 -30.24 29.66
N THR A 486 29.21 -31.26 30.41
CA THR A 486 28.37 -32.34 29.90
C THR A 486 26.88 -31.98 29.89
N GLU A 487 26.48 -31.00 30.69
CA GLU A 487 25.11 -30.50 30.79
C GLU A 487 24.94 -29.11 30.13
N ASP A 488 26.03 -28.50 29.66
CA ASP A 488 26.02 -27.25 28.92
C ASP A 488 25.30 -27.42 27.56
N SER A 489 24.36 -26.51 27.25
CA SER A 489 23.74 -26.43 25.93
C SER A 489 24.48 -25.40 25.09
N ILE A 490 25.03 -25.84 23.96
CA ILE A 490 25.84 -25.02 23.07
C ILE A 490 25.12 -24.86 21.73
N TYR A 491 25.09 -23.63 21.23
CA TYR A 491 24.58 -23.36 19.89
C TYR A 491 25.43 -24.06 18.82
N LYS A 492 24.75 -24.74 17.90
CA LYS A 492 25.35 -25.33 16.70
C LYS A 492 25.39 -24.30 15.57
N ASP A 493 26.25 -24.53 14.58
CA ASP A 493 26.42 -23.68 13.40
C ASP A 493 25.11 -23.31 12.68
N SER A 494 24.09 -24.17 12.73
CA SER A 494 22.77 -23.93 12.14
C SER A 494 22.07 -22.68 12.69
N ILE A 495 22.44 -22.19 13.89
CA ILE A 495 21.89 -20.96 14.47
C ILE A 495 22.14 -19.71 13.60
N LEU A 496 23.17 -19.74 12.75
CA LEU A 496 23.47 -18.65 11.82
C LEU A 496 22.39 -18.49 10.72
N GLU A 497 21.56 -19.50 10.50
CA GLU A 497 20.43 -19.40 9.56
C GLU A 497 19.35 -18.45 10.08
N ASP A 498 19.19 -18.34 11.41
CA ASP A 498 18.25 -17.43 12.08
C ASP A 498 18.68 -15.95 11.97
N ALA A 499 19.92 -15.70 11.57
CA ALA A 499 20.45 -14.35 11.32
C ALA A 499 19.97 -13.76 9.98
N GLY A 500 19.31 -14.52 9.09
CA GLY A 500 18.75 -13.97 7.87
C GLY A 500 17.70 -12.88 8.16
N HIS A 501 17.68 -11.78 7.41
CA HIS A 501 16.63 -10.76 7.62
C HIS A 501 15.29 -11.28 7.15
N TRP A 502 14.29 -11.26 8.04
CA TRP A 502 12.93 -11.66 7.70
C TRP A 502 12.22 -10.59 6.88
N LEU A 503 11.71 -10.99 5.71
CA LEU A 503 10.88 -10.14 4.85
C LEU A 503 9.40 -10.41 5.12
N THR A 504 8.91 -11.57 4.70
CA THR A 504 7.53 -12.05 4.91
C THR A 504 7.45 -13.57 4.83
N GLY A 505 6.48 -14.15 5.55
CA GLY A 505 6.28 -15.61 5.57
C GLY A 505 7.58 -16.32 5.97
N ASN A 506 8.03 -17.25 5.12
CA ASN A 506 9.29 -17.99 5.28
C ASN A 506 10.44 -17.44 4.42
N THR A 507 10.35 -16.20 3.94
CA THR A 507 11.37 -15.59 3.07
C THR A 507 12.38 -14.80 3.89
N TYR A 508 13.66 -15.15 3.74
CA TYR A 508 14.77 -14.52 4.46
C TYR A 508 15.87 -14.06 3.49
N LEU A 509 16.42 -12.87 3.75
CA LEU A 509 17.65 -12.42 3.09
C LEU A 509 18.86 -13.06 3.77
N GLN A 510 19.38 -14.13 3.17
CA GLN A 510 20.53 -14.87 3.69
C GLN A 510 21.88 -14.36 3.18
N ASN A 511 21.90 -13.59 2.08
CA ASN A 511 23.13 -13.01 1.55
C ASN A 511 23.55 -11.78 2.36
N CYS A 512 23.99 -12.02 3.60
CA CYS A 512 24.33 -11.01 4.59
C CYS A 512 25.53 -11.47 5.45
N PHE A 513 26.10 -10.55 6.22
CA PHE A 513 27.05 -10.92 7.26
C PHE A 513 26.26 -11.45 8.46
N GLN A 514 26.19 -12.77 8.58
CA GLN A 514 25.44 -13.46 9.63
C GLN A 514 26.27 -13.47 10.91
N ILE A 515 25.69 -12.93 11.99
CA ILE A 515 26.34 -12.91 13.30
C ILE A 515 25.35 -13.32 14.39
N VAL A 516 25.85 -14.14 15.31
CA VAL A 516 25.17 -14.53 16.55
C VAL A 516 26.03 -14.04 17.71
N ILE A 517 25.41 -13.26 18.59
CA ILE A 517 26.05 -12.68 19.78
C ILE A 517 25.31 -13.19 21.00
N VAL A 518 26.04 -13.85 21.89
CA VAL A 518 25.54 -14.31 23.18
C VAL A 518 26.21 -13.50 24.28
N ASP A 519 25.42 -12.92 25.18
CA ASP A 519 25.93 -12.16 26.33
C ASP A 519 26.35 -13.12 27.44
N GLY A 520 27.65 -13.25 27.66
CA GLY A 520 28.24 -13.99 28.77
C GLY A 520 28.49 -13.13 30.01
N GLY A 521 28.13 -11.84 29.99
CA GLY A 521 28.25 -10.96 31.15
C GLY A 521 27.11 -11.12 32.16
N GLU A 522 27.02 -10.17 33.10
CA GLU A 522 25.86 -10.03 34.00
C GLU A 522 24.88 -8.97 33.44
N GLY A 523 23.67 -8.93 34.01
CA GLY A 523 22.61 -7.94 33.69
C GLY A 523 21.38 -8.55 33.03
N GLU A 524 20.40 -7.70 32.70
CA GLU A 524 19.21 -8.11 31.93
C GLU A 524 19.43 -7.86 30.43
N VAL A 525 18.42 -8.18 29.60
CA VAL A 525 18.47 -7.92 28.14
C VAL A 525 18.77 -6.46 27.82
N GLU A 526 18.26 -5.53 28.63
CA GLU A 526 18.45 -4.10 28.45
C GLU A 526 19.93 -3.72 28.61
N ASP A 527 20.66 -4.38 29.51
CA ASP A 527 22.10 -4.18 29.67
C ASP A 527 22.88 -4.77 28.50
N PHE A 528 22.45 -5.93 27.99
CA PHE A 528 23.02 -6.50 26.77
C PHE A 528 22.85 -5.55 25.56
N VAL A 529 21.65 -5.00 25.36
CA VAL A 529 21.37 -4.03 24.30
C VAL A 529 22.23 -2.77 24.47
N LYS A 530 22.40 -2.26 25.70
CA LYS A 530 23.30 -1.11 25.97
C LYS A 530 24.75 -1.42 25.60
N LYS A 531 25.27 -2.61 25.92
CA LYS A 531 26.64 -3.02 25.53
C LYS A 531 26.78 -2.98 23.99
N LEU A 532 25.79 -3.50 23.25
CA LEU A 532 25.79 -3.46 21.78
C LEU A 532 25.76 -2.03 21.22
N ILE A 533 24.93 -1.16 21.79
CA ILE A 533 24.88 0.27 21.42
C ILE A 533 26.25 0.91 21.64
N ASN A 534 26.89 0.67 22.79
CA ASN A 534 28.21 1.23 23.09
C ASN A 534 29.28 0.79 22.08
N VAL A 535 29.25 -0.46 21.61
CA VAL A 535 30.17 -0.92 20.56
C VAL A 535 29.92 -0.16 19.26
N TRP A 536 28.65 0.02 18.85
CA TRP A 536 28.34 0.81 17.64
C TRP A 536 28.75 2.27 17.77
N LEU A 537 28.47 2.91 18.91
CA LEU A 537 28.89 4.28 19.20
C LEU A 537 30.42 4.44 19.05
N GLN A 538 31.20 3.48 19.57
CA GLN A 538 32.65 3.45 19.39
C GLN A 538 33.08 3.26 17.92
N VAL A 539 32.42 2.36 17.18
CA VAL A 539 32.70 2.12 15.75
C VAL A 539 32.45 3.37 14.89
N TYR A 540 31.45 4.18 15.25
CA TYR A 540 31.15 5.45 14.60
C TYR A 540 31.92 6.64 15.18
N GLY A 541 32.59 6.48 16.33
CA GLY A 541 33.35 7.55 16.99
C GLY A 541 32.46 8.63 17.58
N VAL A 542 31.29 8.26 18.10
CA VAL A 542 30.29 9.16 18.68
C VAL A 542 29.85 8.68 20.06
N ASN A 543 29.17 9.54 20.82
CA ASN A 543 28.81 9.24 22.22
C ASN A 543 27.31 8.96 22.43
N ASP A 544 26.46 9.31 21.46
CA ASP A 544 25.01 9.22 21.60
C ASP A 544 24.31 9.10 20.22
N LEU A 545 22.99 8.90 20.26
CA LEU A 545 22.11 8.86 19.08
C LEU A 545 22.23 10.13 18.22
N ARG A 546 22.41 11.31 18.84
CA ARG A 546 22.53 12.58 18.13
C ARG A 546 23.79 12.63 17.27
N GLY A 547 24.90 12.14 17.81
CA GLY A 547 26.15 11.94 17.09
C GLY A 547 25.98 10.95 15.94
N LEU A 548 25.28 9.83 16.16
CA LEU A 548 24.99 8.86 15.08
C LEU A 548 24.16 9.49 13.95
N LEU A 549 23.06 10.18 14.27
CA LEU A 549 22.22 10.87 13.28
C LEU A 549 23.04 11.86 12.44
N LYS A 550 23.95 12.61 13.08
CA LYS A 550 24.83 13.55 12.39
C LYS A 550 25.83 12.84 11.48
N VAL A 551 26.54 11.82 11.98
CA VAL A 551 27.58 11.11 11.22
C VAL A 551 26.99 10.30 10.07
N ILE A 552 25.86 9.63 10.29
CA ILE A 552 25.20 8.79 9.27
C ILE A 552 24.39 9.64 8.29
N GLY A 553 23.76 10.73 8.75
CA GLY A 553 22.99 11.62 7.88
C GLY A 553 23.86 12.52 6.99
N LYS A 554 25.05 12.91 7.46
CA LYS A 554 25.93 13.86 6.77
C LYS A 554 26.23 13.47 5.30
N PRO A 555 26.63 12.23 4.96
CA PRO A 555 26.88 11.85 3.58
C PRO A 555 25.67 12.07 2.66
N TYR A 556 24.45 11.78 3.14
CA TYR A 556 23.23 11.98 2.35
C TYR A 556 22.88 13.45 2.17
N ILE A 557 23.14 14.28 3.17
CA ILE A 557 22.97 15.74 3.06
C ILE A 557 23.97 16.32 2.06
N GLU A 558 25.25 15.90 2.14
CA GLU A 558 26.31 16.38 1.25
C GLU A 558 26.12 15.95 -0.20
N SER A 559 25.53 14.77 -0.44
CA SER A 559 25.19 14.30 -1.78
C SER A 559 23.86 14.83 -2.31
N GLY A 560 23.10 15.57 -1.50
CA GLY A 560 21.76 16.07 -1.84
C GLY A 560 20.63 15.06 -1.67
N GLU A 561 20.94 13.81 -1.32
CA GLU A 561 19.99 12.71 -1.11
C GLU A 561 19.04 12.93 0.08
N LEU A 562 19.41 13.81 1.02
CA LEU A 562 18.56 14.23 2.13
C LEU A 562 18.54 15.76 2.21
N GLU A 563 17.38 16.36 1.95
CA GLU A 563 17.24 17.82 1.89
C GLU A 563 17.06 18.44 3.27
N VAL A 564 17.75 19.55 3.49
CA VAL A 564 17.65 20.33 4.72
C VAL A 564 17.04 21.70 4.41
N ASP A 565 16.09 22.11 5.23
CA ASP A 565 15.47 23.42 5.20
C ASP A 565 16.45 24.47 5.74
N MET A 566 17.13 25.16 4.83
CA MET A 566 18.12 26.18 5.17
C MET A 566 17.52 27.39 5.89
N GLU A 567 16.23 27.70 5.69
CA GLU A 567 15.55 28.81 6.36
C GLU A 567 15.29 28.47 7.84
N SER A 568 14.86 27.24 8.08
CA SER A 568 14.65 26.72 9.44
C SER A 568 15.98 26.51 10.19
N LEU A 569 17.10 26.22 9.48
CA LEU A 569 18.44 26.16 10.07
C LEU A 569 18.92 27.52 10.60
N ALA A 570 18.60 28.62 9.90
CA ALA A 570 19.03 29.95 10.27
C ALA A 570 18.38 30.46 11.58
N THR A 571 17.22 29.90 11.95
CA THR A 571 16.44 30.30 13.13
C THR A 571 16.68 29.41 14.35
N ASN A 572 17.17 28.17 14.18
CA ASN A 572 17.36 27.19 15.26
C ASN A 572 18.69 26.43 15.17
N ALA A 573 19.82 27.14 15.33
CA ALA A 573 21.17 26.57 15.23
C ALA A 573 21.51 25.44 16.24
N HIS A 574 20.69 25.25 17.28
CA HIS A 574 20.88 24.21 18.32
C HIS A 574 19.98 22.97 18.13
N ALA A 575 19.07 22.98 17.15
CA ALA A 575 18.23 21.84 16.81
C ALA A 575 18.90 20.96 15.73
N ASN A 576 18.50 19.68 15.66
CA ASN A 576 18.89 18.82 14.53
C ASN A 576 18.43 19.48 13.21
N PRO A 577 19.17 19.29 12.09
CA PRO A 577 18.84 19.93 10.83
C PRO A 577 17.35 19.68 10.51
N PRO A 578 16.57 20.74 10.25
CA PRO A 578 15.18 20.65 9.84
C PRO A 578 15.14 20.03 8.45
N ILE A 579 15.01 18.71 8.38
CA ILE A 579 14.89 18.00 7.12
C ILE A 579 13.60 18.46 6.43
N ILE A 580 13.65 18.74 5.12
CA ILE A 580 12.44 19.04 4.35
C ILE A 580 11.54 17.80 4.45
N PRO A 581 10.27 17.95 4.88
CA PRO A 581 9.40 16.79 5.04
C PRO A 581 9.18 16.12 3.69
N ASN A 582 9.12 14.80 3.71
CA ASN A 582 8.92 13.99 2.50
C ASN A 582 7.50 14.14 1.92
N LEU A 583 6.55 14.65 2.71
CA LEU A 583 5.18 14.96 2.32
C LEU A 583 4.91 16.44 2.62
N GLU A 584 4.15 17.10 1.75
CA GLU A 584 3.55 18.40 2.06
C GLU A 584 2.34 18.18 2.97
N ILE A 585 2.38 18.81 4.14
CA ILE A 585 1.36 18.64 5.18
C ILE A 585 0.06 19.33 4.75
N ASP A 586 0.18 20.44 4.03
CA ASP A 586 -0.97 21.14 3.45
C ASP A 586 -1.40 20.47 2.13
N ILE A 587 -2.32 19.50 2.25
CA ILE A 587 -2.86 18.76 1.11
C ILE A 587 -3.55 19.71 0.11
N GLN A 588 -4.17 20.80 0.58
CA GLN A 588 -4.83 21.77 -0.29
C GLN A 588 -3.79 22.47 -1.18
N LYS A 589 -2.64 22.85 -0.61
CA LYS A 589 -1.52 23.39 -1.38
C LYS A 589 -0.97 22.39 -2.39
N SER A 590 -0.82 21.12 -2.00
CA SER A 590 -0.43 20.05 -2.93
C SER A 590 -1.42 19.89 -4.08
N TYR A 591 -2.71 19.90 -3.77
CA TYR A 591 -3.78 19.78 -4.75
C TYR A 591 -3.71 20.92 -5.76
N MET A 592 -3.64 22.17 -5.29
CA MET A 592 -3.55 23.34 -6.15
C MET A 592 -2.29 23.34 -7.01
N SER A 593 -1.17 22.86 -6.46
CA SER A 593 0.09 22.78 -7.18
C SER A 593 0.10 21.66 -8.24
N LEU A 594 -0.59 20.53 -7.99
CA LEU A 594 -0.64 19.40 -8.92
C LEU A 594 -1.61 19.63 -10.08
N TRP A 595 -2.77 20.22 -9.76
CA TRP A 595 -3.92 20.30 -10.68
C TRP A 595 -4.14 21.70 -11.24
N GLU A 596 -3.42 22.71 -10.75
CA GLU A 596 -3.56 24.13 -11.14
C GLU A 596 -5.00 24.66 -10.96
N ARG A 597 -5.74 24.10 -9.98
CA ARG A 597 -7.12 24.46 -9.64
C ARG A 597 -7.41 24.25 -8.17
N THR A 598 -8.52 24.83 -7.69
CA THR A 598 -9.06 24.53 -6.36
C THR A 598 -9.94 23.26 -6.40
N PRO A 599 -10.07 22.53 -5.29
CA PRO A 599 -11.06 21.47 -5.16
C PRO A 599 -12.47 22.00 -5.41
N ASP A 600 -13.35 21.12 -5.89
CA ASP A 600 -14.78 21.45 -6.01
C ASP A 600 -15.37 21.74 -4.62
N ASP A 601 -16.26 22.73 -4.55
CA ASP A 601 -16.88 23.21 -3.31
C ASP A 601 -15.90 23.70 -2.22
N GLY A 602 -14.62 23.88 -2.58
CA GLY A 602 -13.56 24.33 -1.68
C GLY A 602 -13.12 23.30 -0.63
N GLN A 603 -13.57 22.05 -0.74
CA GLN A 603 -13.26 20.98 0.20
C GLN A 603 -12.57 19.81 -0.51
N LEU A 604 -11.57 19.22 0.14
CA LEU A 604 -10.91 18.02 -0.36
C LEU A 604 -11.87 16.83 -0.21
N ALA A 605 -11.93 15.98 -1.22
CA ALA A 605 -12.74 14.77 -1.16
C ALA A 605 -12.09 13.75 -0.22
N ASP A 606 -12.88 13.21 0.72
CA ASP A 606 -12.44 12.11 1.58
C ASP A 606 -12.20 10.84 0.75
N ASP A 607 -11.06 10.20 0.97
CA ASP A 607 -10.62 9.02 0.24
C ASP A 607 -10.39 7.78 1.13
N GLU A 608 -11.03 7.76 2.31
CA GLU A 608 -11.04 6.67 3.31
C GLU A 608 -9.68 6.43 3.99
N LEU A 609 -8.62 7.17 3.64
CA LEU A 609 -7.31 7.04 4.31
C LEU A 609 -7.32 7.60 5.74
N ASP A 610 -8.20 8.56 6.04
CA ASP A 610 -8.22 9.28 7.30
C ASP A 610 -8.83 8.47 8.47
N GLU A 611 -9.56 7.38 8.18
CA GLU A 611 -10.17 6.53 9.22
C GLU A 611 -9.12 5.76 10.06
N PHE A 612 -7.90 5.59 9.54
CA PHE A 612 -6.82 4.90 10.25
C PHE A 612 -5.89 5.83 11.04
N GLU A 613 -6.00 7.15 10.89
CA GLU A 613 -5.18 8.12 11.64
C GLU A 613 -5.84 8.58 12.97
N ILE A 614 -7.11 8.25 13.21
CA ILE A 614 -7.85 8.70 14.42
C ILE A 614 -7.75 7.71 15.61
N SER A 615 -7.11 6.55 15.43
CA SER A 615 -6.96 5.54 16.50
C SER A 615 -5.52 5.22 16.88
N LEU A 616 -4.66 6.24 17.02
CA LEU A 616 -3.33 6.12 17.65
C LEU A 616 -3.11 7.22 18.69
#